data_AF-A0AAU9RKN9-F1
#
_entry.id   AF-A0AAU9RKN9-F1
#
_cell.length_a   1.000
_cell.length_b   1.000
_cell.length_c   1.000
_cell.angle_alpha   90.00
_cell.angle_beta   90.00
_cell.angle_gamma   90.00
#
_symmetry.space_group_name_H-M   'P 1'
#
loop_
_entity.id
_entity.type
_entity.pdbx_description
1 polymer ?
#
loop_
_entity_poly.entity_id
_entity_poly.type
_entity_poly.pdbx_seq_one_letter_code
_entity_poly.pdbx_strand_id
1 'polypeptide(L)'
;MKQVKPGTHVESVSGSNRTNVYASDFGWGKPVNHEIVSIDRYPRFTMTERRNEIGGAEIGLCLRKSEMDTFISLFKYGLEIIESRI
;
A
#
# COMPACT_ATOMS: atom_id res chain seq x y z
N MET A 1 7.72 -10.94 -19.02
CA MET A 1 8.43 -10.10 -18.03
C MET A 1 9.85 -9.86 -18.53
N LYS A 2 10.41 -8.67 -18.32
CA LYS A 2 11.83 -8.42 -18.67
C LYS A 2 12.72 -9.33 -17.83
N GLN A 3 13.83 -9.80 -18.40
CA GLN A 3 14.87 -10.52 -17.67
C GLN A 3 15.35 -9.63 -16.52
N VAL A 4 15.16 -10.09 -15.29
CA VAL A 4 15.65 -9.43 -14.08
C VAL A 4 17.04 -10.00 -13.77
N LYS A 5 18.00 -9.13 -13.44
CA LYS A 5 19.36 -9.56 -13.12
C LYS A 5 19.35 -10.49 -11.88
N PRO A 6 20.11 -11.59 -11.88
CA PRO A 6 20.27 -12.41 -10.68
C PRO A 6 20.71 -11.55 -9.48
N GLY A 7 20.10 -11.77 -8.32
CA GLY A 7 20.35 -10.99 -7.10
C GLY A 7 19.56 -9.69 -6.98
N THR A 8 18.71 -9.34 -7.95
CA THR A 8 17.78 -8.20 -7.81
C THR A 8 16.69 -8.55 -6.81
N HIS A 9 16.50 -7.72 -5.79
CA HIS A 9 15.31 -7.78 -4.93
C HIS A 9 14.10 -7.32 -5.75
N VAL A 10 13.20 -8.25 -6.06
CA VAL A 10 11.98 -7.95 -6.81
C VAL A 10 10.83 -7.86 -5.83
N GLU A 11 10.29 -6.66 -5.68
CA GLU A 11 9.02 -6.42 -5.01
C GLU A 11 7.91 -6.27 -6.03
N SER A 12 6.67 -6.59 -5.64
CA SER A 12 5.51 -6.38 -6.50
C SER A 12 4.37 -5.70 -5.75
N VAL A 13 3.56 -4.96 -6.51
CA VAL A 13 2.39 -4.25 -5.98
C VAL A 13 1.14 -5.06 -6.27
N SER A 14 0.34 -5.30 -5.24
CA SER A 14 -1.00 -5.90 -5.36
C SER A 14 -2.09 -4.82 -5.29
N GLY A 15 -3.15 -4.99 -6.07
CA GLY A 15 -4.26 -4.03 -6.10
C GLY A 15 -4.06 -2.86 -7.07
N SER A 16 -5.01 -1.95 -7.07
CA SER A 16 -5.00 -0.71 -7.84
C SER A 16 -5.88 0.33 -7.14
N ASN A 17 -5.54 1.61 -7.27
CA ASN A 17 -6.42 2.71 -6.87
C ASN A 17 -7.65 2.90 -7.79
N ARG A 18 -7.90 1.95 -8.68
CA ARG A 18 -9.04 1.89 -9.59
C ARG A 18 -9.93 0.66 -9.34
N THR A 19 -9.59 -0.17 -8.36
CA THR A 19 -10.36 -1.38 -8.06
C THR A 19 -11.73 -1.06 -7.46
N ASN A 20 -11.88 0.09 -6.79
CA ASN A 20 -13.15 0.60 -6.29
C ASN A 20 -13.84 -0.38 -5.32
N VAL A 21 -13.04 -1.00 -4.45
CA VAL A 21 -13.49 -1.97 -3.46
C VAL A 21 -14.52 -1.35 -2.52
N TYR A 22 -14.32 -0.08 -2.14
CA TYR A 22 -15.23 0.63 -1.26
C TYR A 22 -16.60 0.97 -1.89
N ALA A 23 -16.82 0.71 -3.18
CA ALA A 23 -18.16 0.78 -3.79
C ALA A 23 -18.99 -0.50 -3.56
N SER A 24 -18.41 -1.54 -2.98
CA SER A 24 -19.09 -2.82 -2.76
C SER A 24 -20.07 -2.73 -1.57
N ASP A 25 -21.34 -2.42 -1.84
CA ASP A 25 -22.40 -2.39 -0.82
C ASP A 25 -23.38 -3.55 -1.00
N PHE A 26 -23.44 -4.43 0.00
CA PHE A 26 -24.32 -5.60 0.01
C PHE A 26 -25.66 -5.35 0.74
N GLY A 27 -25.94 -4.11 1.14
CA GLY A 27 -27.12 -3.71 1.91
C GLY A 27 -26.84 -3.33 3.36
N TRP A 28 -25.58 -3.39 3.79
CA TRP A 28 -25.12 -3.00 5.14
C TRP A 28 -24.26 -1.73 5.14
N GLY A 29 -24.14 -1.08 3.99
CA GLY A 29 -23.25 0.06 3.78
C GLY A 29 -21.88 -0.37 3.26
N LYS A 30 -21.12 0.62 2.79
CA LYS A 30 -19.78 0.41 2.23
C LYS A 30 -18.78 -0.15 3.26
N PRO A 31 -17.75 -0.92 2.83
CA PRO A 31 -16.74 -1.49 3.72
C PRO A 31 -16.05 -0.41 4.56
N VAL A 32 -15.69 -0.77 5.79
CA VAL A 32 -14.94 0.13 6.70
C VAL A 32 -13.46 0.16 6.36
N ASN A 33 -12.89 -1.00 6.01
CA ASN A 33 -11.52 -1.17 5.55
C ASN A 33 -11.45 -2.31 4.51
N HIS A 34 -10.38 -2.36 3.73
CA HIS A 34 -10.07 -3.44 2.80
C HIS A 34 -8.58 -3.83 2.89
N GLU A 35 -8.29 -5.12 3.00
CA GLU A 35 -6.92 -5.64 3.10
C GLU A 35 -6.71 -6.84 2.17
N ILE A 36 -5.57 -6.87 1.47
CA ILE A 36 -5.15 -8.04 0.70
C ILE A 36 -4.25 -8.89 1.58
N VAL A 37 -4.85 -9.84 2.30
CA VAL A 37 -4.14 -10.63 3.34
C VAL A 37 -3.02 -11.51 2.79
N SER A 38 -3.02 -11.84 1.50
CA SER A 38 -2.05 -12.74 0.87
C SER A 38 -0.67 -12.11 0.61
N ILE A 39 -0.46 -10.85 1.01
CA ILE A 39 0.83 -10.17 0.91
C ILE A 39 1.85 -10.64 1.95
N ASP A 40 1.43 -11.36 2.98
CA ASP A 40 2.28 -11.96 4.02
C ASP A 40 3.30 -12.98 3.48
N ARG A 41 2.99 -13.62 2.35
CA ARG A 41 3.75 -14.76 1.81
C ARG A 41 4.90 -14.38 0.88
N TYR A 42 4.96 -13.15 0.38
CA TYR A 42 5.91 -12.72 -0.65
C TYR A 42 6.28 -11.24 -0.44
N PRO A 43 7.43 -10.77 -0.95
CA PRO A 43 7.81 -9.36 -0.88
C PRO A 43 6.86 -8.50 -1.72
N ARG A 44 5.74 -8.11 -1.11
CA ARG A 44 4.62 -7.42 -1.74
C ARG A 44 4.07 -6.36 -0.81
N PHE A 45 3.65 -5.26 -1.40
CA PHE A 45 2.81 -4.27 -0.76
C PHE A 45 1.54 -4.10 -1.57
N THR A 46 0.52 -3.52 -0.94
CA THR A 46 -0.73 -3.20 -1.63
C THR A 46 -0.80 -1.73 -1.95
N MET A 47 -1.58 -1.40 -2.99
CA MET A 47 -1.98 -0.04 -3.26
C MET A 47 -3.45 -0.04 -3.68
N THR A 48 -4.29 0.67 -2.94
CA THR A 48 -5.74 0.77 -3.18
C THR A 48 -6.20 2.21 -3.13
N GLU A 49 -7.43 2.48 -3.55
CA GLU A 49 -8.04 3.79 -3.37
C GLU A 49 -8.30 4.08 -1.90
N ARG A 50 -8.31 5.37 -1.55
CA ARG A 50 -8.72 5.79 -0.21
C ARG A 50 -10.24 5.74 -0.07
N ARG A 51 -10.75 5.32 1.10
CA ARG A 51 -12.20 5.16 1.33
C ARG A 51 -13.07 6.40 1.13
N ASN A 52 -12.59 7.58 1.55
CA ASN A 52 -13.42 8.77 1.77
C ASN A 52 -12.94 10.04 1.04
N GLU A 53 -11.73 10.06 0.49
CA GLU A 53 -11.21 11.25 -0.21
C GLU A 53 -10.88 10.89 -1.66
N ILE A 54 -11.11 11.86 -2.55
CA ILE A 54 -10.77 11.76 -3.96
C ILE A 54 -9.28 12.05 -4.11
N GLY A 55 -8.58 11.21 -4.88
CA GLY A 55 -7.16 11.43 -5.22
C GLY A 55 -6.15 10.87 -4.21
N GLY A 56 -6.61 10.23 -3.13
CA GLY A 56 -5.74 9.53 -2.17
C GLY A 56 -5.51 8.06 -2.52
N ALA A 57 -4.43 7.49 -1.97
CA ALA A 57 -4.15 6.06 -2.03
C ALA A 57 -3.91 5.51 -0.62
N GLU A 58 -4.32 4.26 -0.40
CA GLU A 58 -3.99 3.46 0.78
C GLU A 58 -2.87 2.48 0.39
N ILE A 59 -1.84 2.37 1.24
CA ILE A 59 -0.69 1.47 1.03
C ILE A 59 -0.65 0.48 2.20
N GLY A 60 -0.84 -0.80 1.90
CA GLY A 60 -0.77 -1.88 2.90
C GLY A 60 0.59 -2.58 2.88
N LEU A 61 1.14 -2.80 4.07
CA LEU A 61 2.47 -3.40 4.29
C LEU A 61 2.38 -4.46 5.38
N CYS A 62 3.04 -5.60 5.15
CA CYS A 62 3.18 -6.66 6.14
C CYS A 62 4.68 -6.99 6.29
N LEU A 63 5.33 -6.37 7.28
CA LEU A 63 6.78 -6.47 7.52
C LEU A 63 7.03 -6.93 8.96
N ARG A 64 8.26 -7.38 9.27
CA ARG A 64 8.65 -7.61 10.66
C ARG A 64 8.65 -6.27 11.40
N LYS A 65 8.43 -6.32 12.72
CA LYS A 65 8.34 -5.12 13.56
C LYS A 65 9.51 -4.15 13.36
N SER A 66 10.76 -4.64 13.40
CA SER A 66 11.95 -3.81 13.23
C SER A 66 12.04 -3.14 11.84
N GLU A 67 11.55 -3.83 10.81
CA GLU A 67 11.50 -3.31 9.43
C GLU A 67 10.41 -2.26 9.30
N MET A 68 9.25 -2.49 9.92
CA MET A 68 8.15 -1.53 9.98
C MET A 68 8.55 -0.25 10.74
N ASP A 69 9.25 -0.37 11.86
CA ASP A 69 9.74 0.78 12.63
C ASP A 69 10.70 1.65 11.79
N THR A 70 11.56 0.99 11.01
CA THR A 70 12.47 1.66 10.07
C THR A 70 11.69 2.33 8.93
N PHE A 71 10.73 1.61 8.33
CA PHE A 71 9.88 2.12 7.27
C PHE A 71 9.11 3.37 7.71
N ILE A 72 8.45 3.32 8.88
CA ILE A 72 7.67 4.45 9.42
C ILE A 72 8.57 5.68 9.60
N SER A 73 9.78 5.49 10.14
CA SER A 73 10.73 6.58 10.35
C SER A 73 11.14 7.24 9.03
N LEU A 74 11.49 6.44 8.02
CA LEU A 74 11.88 6.94 6.70
C LEU A 74 10.71 7.58 5.94
N PHE A 75 9.52 6.98 6.02
CA PHE A 75 8.32 7.47 5.33
C PHE A 75 7.90 8.84 5.88
N LYS A 76 7.89 9.01 7.21
CA LYS A 76 7.62 10.31 7.85
C LYS A 76 8.64 11.37 7.45
N TYR A 77 9.92 11.05 7.55
CA TYR A 77 10.99 11.96 7.15
C TYR A 77 10.85 12.41 5.68
N GLY A 78 10.51 11.48 4.78
CA GLY A 78 10.25 11.79 3.38
C GLY A 78 9.07 12.75 3.18
N LEU A 79 7.97 12.55 3.92
CA LEU A 79 6.80 13.44 3.88
C LEU A 79 7.15 14.84 4.39
N GLU A 80 7.88 14.95 5.49
CA GLU A 80 8.32 16.25 6.04
C GLU A 80 9.16 17.04 5.01
N ILE A 81 10.05 16.35 4.28
CA ILE A 81 10.81 16.98 3.20
C ILE A 81 9.89 17.51 2.10
N ILE A 82 8.89 16.72 1.69
CA ILE A 82 7.95 17.13 0.64
C ILE A 82 7.14 18.32 1.11
N GLU A 83 6.56 18.26 2.31
CA GLU A 83 5.78 19.35 2.91
C GLU A 83 6.59 20.65 3.04
N SER A 84 7.89 20.57 3.36
CA SER A 84 8.75 21.76 3.42
C SER A 84 9.03 22.44 2.06
N ARG A 85 8.68 21.77 0.95
CA ARG A 85 8.98 22.21 -0.43
C ARG A 85 7.76 22.73 -1.19
N ILE A 86 6.57 22.63 -0.60
CA ILE A 86 5.30 23.13 -1.15
C ILE A 86 4.85 24.33 -0.32
#